data_AF-A0A8T6TZ50-F1
#
_entry.id   AF-A0A8T6TZ50-F1
#
_cell.length_a   1.000
_cell.length_b   1.000
_cell.length_c   1.000
_cell.angle_alpha   90.00
_cell.angle_beta   90.00
_cell.angle_gamma   90.00
#
_symmetry.space_group_name_H-M   'P 1'
#
loop_
_entity.id
_entity.type
_entity.pdbx_description
1 polymer ?
#
loop_
_entity_poly.entity_id
_entity_poly.type
_entity_poly.pdbx_seq_one_letter_code
_entity_poly.pdbx_strand_id
1 'polypeptide(L)'
;MSHFIKTAEDVHEAMVGTVPGVKYGMAFSEASMDRLLRTEGTDPELVDLAVRNMERIASGHTFIIFMRDAFPINFLKRIQAVPEVANIFCATANPVSVVVARNERGGGILGVIDGYAPLGVEDDEARAKRRDFLRMIGYKLK
;
A
#
# COMPACT_ATOMS: atom_id res chain seq x y z
N MET A 1 -6.19 -3.97 4.46
CA MET A 1 -6.87 -4.70 5.56
C MET A 1 -6.62 -6.17 5.33
N SER A 2 -6.23 -6.86 6.39
CA SER A 2 -5.90 -8.28 6.38
C SER A 2 -6.45 -8.92 7.65
N HIS A 3 -6.14 -10.19 7.91
CA HIS A 3 -6.37 -10.84 9.18
C HIS A 3 -5.30 -11.93 9.38
N PHE A 4 -5.17 -12.45 10.59
CA PHE A 4 -4.25 -13.55 10.91
C PHE A 4 -2.74 -13.21 10.79
N ILE A 5 -1.94 -13.80 11.66
CA ILE A 5 -0.53 -13.42 11.90
C ILE A 5 0.37 -13.67 10.68
N LYS A 6 0.02 -14.70 9.88
CA LYS A 6 0.71 -15.08 8.65
C LYS A 6 0.69 -13.98 7.57
N THR A 7 -0.16 -12.95 7.71
CA THR A 7 -0.12 -11.74 6.87
C THR A 7 1.29 -11.17 6.73
N ALA A 8 2.08 -11.15 7.81
CA ALA A 8 3.41 -10.56 7.78
C ALA A 8 4.33 -11.32 6.79
N GLU A 9 4.48 -12.63 6.98
CA GLU A 9 5.34 -13.47 6.14
C GLU A 9 4.81 -13.60 4.70
N ASP A 10 3.49 -13.77 4.50
CA ASP A 10 2.97 -13.98 3.15
C ASP A 10 3.02 -12.73 2.27
N VAL A 11 2.81 -11.57 2.89
CA VAL A 11 3.04 -10.30 2.19
C VAL A 11 4.54 -10.10 1.96
N HIS A 12 5.42 -10.49 2.90
CA HIS A 12 6.86 -10.47 2.67
C HIS A 12 7.24 -11.27 1.42
N GLU A 13 6.80 -12.53 1.35
CA GLU A 13 7.04 -13.43 0.23
C GLU A 13 6.47 -12.88 -1.09
N ALA A 14 5.27 -12.28 -1.04
CA ALA A 14 4.68 -11.59 -2.19
C ALA A 14 5.55 -10.43 -2.70
N MET A 15 6.17 -9.67 -1.79
CA MET A 15 7.05 -8.56 -2.16
C MET A 15 8.36 -9.08 -2.77
N VAL A 16 9.12 -9.88 -2.03
CA VAL A 16 10.46 -10.33 -2.47
C VAL A 16 10.42 -11.30 -3.65
N GLY A 17 9.33 -12.05 -3.81
CA GLY A 17 9.12 -12.96 -4.93
C GLY A 17 8.69 -12.29 -6.24
N THR A 18 8.30 -11.01 -6.21
CA THR A 18 7.82 -10.29 -7.41
C THR A 18 8.95 -9.51 -8.10
N VAL A 19 9.74 -8.74 -7.35
CA VAL A 19 10.83 -7.92 -7.89
C VAL A 19 12.11 -8.26 -7.14
N PRO A 20 13.12 -8.86 -7.81
CA PRO A 20 14.41 -9.14 -7.19
C PRO A 20 15.05 -7.89 -6.62
N GLY A 21 15.49 -7.94 -5.36
CA GLY A 21 16.16 -6.81 -4.70
C GLY A 21 15.25 -5.63 -4.34
N VAL A 22 13.91 -5.80 -4.39
CA VAL A 22 12.95 -4.77 -3.97
C VAL A 22 13.32 -4.18 -2.62
N LYS A 23 13.20 -2.86 -2.49
CA LYS A 23 13.33 -2.13 -1.22
C LYS A 23 11.95 -1.80 -0.71
N TYR A 24 11.56 -2.40 0.41
CA TYR A 24 10.28 -2.15 1.04
C TYR A 24 10.35 -2.33 2.55
N GLY A 25 9.34 -1.79 3.24
CA GLY A 25 9.03 -2.09 4.62
C GLY A 25 7.54 -2.10 4.85
N MET A 26 7.07 -3.00 5.71
CA MET A 26 5.67 -3.13 6.07
C MET A 26 5.47 -3.20 7.58
N ALA A 27 4.27 -2.81 8.00
CA ALA A 27 3.77 -3.05 9.34
C ALA A 27 2.33 -3.53 9.25
N PHE A 28 2.01 -4.61 9.98
CA PHE A 28 0.68 -5.17 10.16
C PHE A 28 0.27 -5.03 11.63
N SER A 29 -0.91 -4.47 11.87
CA SER A 29 -1.47 -4.29 13.22
C SER A 29 -2.24 -5.54 13.65
N GLU A 30 -1.64 -6.35 14.53
CA GLU A 30 -2.34 -7.44 15.18
C GLU A 30 -3.49 -6.90 16.05
N ALA A 31 -4.69 -7.44 15.89
CA ALA A 31 -5.89 -6.89 16.53
C ALA A 31 -6.30 -7.61 17.82
N SER A 32 -5.59 -8.65 18.23
CA SER A 32 -5.88 -9.47 19.40
C SER A 32 -4.59 -9.87 20.14
N MET A 33 -4.72 -10.53 21.29
CA MET A 33 -3.59 -11.01 22.09
C MET A 33 -2.63 -9.87 22.45
N ASP A 34 -1.37 -9.94 22.01
CA ASP A 34 -0.35 -8.94 22.34
C ASP A 34 -0.58 -7.60 21.62
N ARG A 35 -1.37 -7.63 20.52
CA ARG A 35 -1.70 -6.46 19.68
C ARG A 35 -0.46 -5.70 19.21
N LEU A 36 0.57 -6.44 18.81
CA LEU A 36 1.82 -5.86 18.36
C LEU A 36 1.75 -5.44 16.89
N LEU A 37 2.55 -4.44 16.53
CA LEU A 37 2.89 -4.21 15.13
C LEU A 37 3.87 -5.29 14.69
N ARG A 38 3.46 -6.10 13.72
CA ARG A 38 4.29 -7.14 13.10
C ARG A 38 4.91 -6.54 11.85
N THR A 39 6.22 -6.65 11.71
CA THR A 39 7.00 -5.92 10.71
C THR A 39 7.79 -6.86 9.84
N GLU A 40 7.86 -6.54 8.56
CA GLU A 40 8.69 -7.24 7.57
C GLU A 40 9.27 -6.22 6.59
N GLY A 41 10.42 -6.51 5.98
CA GLY A 41 11.01 -5.60 5.02
C GLY A 41 12.45 -5.92 4.64
N THR A 42 12.89 -5.31 3.55
CA THR A 42 14.26 -5.38 3.03
C THR A 42 15.02 -4.06 3.17
N ASP A 43 14.34 -3.02 3.68
CA ASP A 43 14.89 -1.70 3.94
C ASP A 43 14.43 -1.22 5.33
N PRO A 44 15.34 -1.13 6.31
CA PRO A 44 15.00 -0.72 7.67
C PRO A 44 14.33 0.66 7.76
N GLU A 45 14.71 1.63 6.93
CA GLU A 45 14.11 2.97 6.96
C GLU A 45 12.63 2.93 6.57
N LEU A 46 12.29 2.06 5.61
CA LEU A 46 10.92 1.88 5.15
C LEU A 46 10.10 1.09 6.17
N VAL A 47 10.71 0.18 6.93
CA VAL A 47 10.05 -0.51 8.06
C VAL A 47 9.72 0.50 9.17
N ASP A 48 10.67 1.35 9.55
CA ASP A 48 10.45 2.40 10.54
C ASP A 48 9.39 3.41 10.09
N LEU A 49 9.33 3.71 8.79
CA LEU A 49 8.27 4.53 8.21
C LEU A 49 6.90 3.83 8.28
N ALA A 50 6.84 2.52 8.03
CA ALA A 50 5.64 1.72 8.15
C ALA A 50 5.11 1.71 9.59
N VAL A 51 5.99 1.44 10.56
CA VAL A 51 5.67 1.44 12.00
C VAL A 51 5.10 2.79 12.44
N ARG A 52 5.82 3.89 12.20
CA ARG A 52 5.40 5.24 12.59
C ARG A 52 4.04 5.63 12.03
N ASN A 53 3.75 5.26 10.78
CA ASN A 53 2.44 5.54 10.19
C ASN A 53 1.35 4.62 10.75
N MET A 54 1.68 3.36 11.03
CA MET A 54 0.73 2.41 11.59
C MET A 54 0.34 2.74 13.04
N GLU A 55 1.27 3.26 13.83
CA GLU A 55 0.98 3.82 15.17
C GLU A 55 0.00 4.99 15.12
N ARG A 56 0.11 5.86 14.11
CA ARG A 56 -0.81 6.98 13.90
C ARG A 56 -2.18 6.52 13.42
N ILE A 57 -2.23 5.49 12.56
CA ILE A 57 -3.48 4.89 12.08
C ILE A 57 -4.17 4.13 13.23
N ALA A 58 -3.42 3.38 14.05
CA ALA A 58 -3.88 2.64 15.23
C ALA A 58 -5.23 1.94 15.00
N SER A 59 -5.30 1.14 13.94
CA SER A 59 -6.48 0.39 13.54
C SER A 59 -6.11 -1.08 13.37
N GLY A 60 -6.73 -1.96 14.15
CA GLY A 60 -6.43 -3.39 14.13
C GLY A 60 -6.69 -4.01 12.75
N HIS A 61 -5.93 -5.06 12.41
CA HIS A 61 -6.05 -5.80 11.15
C HIS A 61 -5.80 -4.95 9.89
N THR A 62 -5.09 -3.82 10.05
CA THR A 62 -4.61 -3.00 8.94
C THR A 62 -3.13 -3.25 8.71
N PHE A 63 -2.69 -3.07 7.47
CA PHE A 63 -1.28 -3.10 7.12
C PHE A 63 -0.96 -1.96 6.17
N ILE A 64 0.29 -1.52 6.20
CA ILE A 64 0.85 -0.52 5.28
C ILE A 64 2.17 -1.05 4.72
N ILE A 65 2.45 -0.75 3.46
CA ILE A 65 3.68 -1.09 2.77
C ILE A 65 4.24 0.21 2.17
N PHE A 66 5.49 0.52 2.49
CA PHE A 66 6.28 1.52 1.78
C PHE A 66 7.30 0.81 0.90
N MET A 67 7.53 1.33 -0.30
CA MET A 67 8.50 0.79 -1.24
C MET A 67 9.29 1.91 -1.92
N ARG A 68 10.50 1.58 -2.36
CA ARG A 68 11.41 2.46 -3.11
C ARG A 68 11.89 1.71 -4.35
N ASP A 69 12.15 2.45 -5.42
CA ASP A 69 12.64 1.93 -6.71
C ASP A 69 11.77 0.82 -7.33
N ALA A 70 10.48 0.80 -6.99
CA ALA A 70 9.48 -0.11 -7.50
C ALA A 70 8.10 0.56 -7.51
N PHE A 71 7.17 0.05 -8.30
CA PHE A 71 5.82 0.63 -8.43
C PHE A 71 4.76 -0.33 -7.89
N PRO A 72 3.67 0.18 -7.27
CA PRO A 72 2.61 -0.68 -6.76
C PRO A 72 2.00 -1.63 -7.81
N ILE A 73 1.95 -1.23 -9.08
CA ILE A 73 1.46 -2.08 -10.18
C ILE A 73 2.25 -3.37 -10.36
N ASN A 74 3.49 -3.44 -9.86
CA ASN A 74 4.27 -4.68 -9.86
C ASN A 74 3.69 -5.71 -8.87
N PHE A 75 3.18 -5.26 -7.72
CA PHE A 75 2.84 -6.12 -6.58
C PHE A 75 1.34 -6.28 -6.34
N LEU A 76 0.51 -5.32 -6.76
CA LEU A 76 -0.91 -5.23 -6.38
C LEU A 76 -1.67 -6.53 -6.54
N LYS A 77 -1.50 -7.24 -7.66
CA LYS A 77 -2.18 -8.51 -7.90
C LYS A 77 -1.68 -9.65 -7.03
N ARG A 78 -0.38 -9.67 -6.72
CA ARG A 78 0.21 -10.67 -5.83
C ARG A 78 -0.26 -10.46 -4.39
N ILE A 79 -0.28 -9.21 -3.91
CA ILE A 79 -0.79 -8.86 -2.58
C ILE A 79 -2.29 -9.17 -2.48
N GLN A 80 -3.10 -8.83 -3.49
CA GLN A 80 -4.52 -9.18 -3.53
C GLN A 80 -4.79 -10.68 -3.49
N ALA A 81 -3.83 -11.50 -3.93
CA ALA A 81 -3.95 -12.95 -3.95
C ALA A 81 -3.46 -13.62 -2.64
N VAL A 82 -2.86 -12.86 -1.71
CA VAL A 82 -2.52 -13.37 -0.38
C VAL A 82 -3.82 -13.72 0.36
N PRO A 83 -4.01 -14.96 0.84
CA PRO A 83 -5.29 -15.41 1.42
C PRO A 83 -5.80 -14.56 2.59
N GLU A 84 -4.89 -13.97 3.34
CA GLU A 84 -5.19 -13.14 4.50
C GLU A 84 -5.75 -11.75 4.12
N VAL A 85 -5.43 -11.25 2.92
CA VAL A 85 -5.72 -9.89 2.48
C VAL A 85 -7.18 -9.75 2.06
N ALA A 86 -7.94 -9.02 2.88
CA ALA A 86 -9.36 -8.78 2.64
C ALA A 86 -9.61 -7.58 1.71
N ASN A 87 -8.80 -6.52 1.81
CA ASN A 87 -9.01 -5.29 1.04
C ASN A 87 -7.74 -4.42 0.93
N ILE A 88 -7.60 -3.68 -0.17
CA ILE A 88 -6.59 -2.63 -0.36
C ILE A 88 -7.30 -1.28 -0.48
N PHE A 89 -7.04 -0.37 0.46
CA PHE A 89 -7.68 0.96 0.46
C PHE A 89 -7.08 1.91 -0.58
N CYS A 90 -5.76 1.85 -0.80
CA CYS A 90 -5.03 2.79 -1.64
C CYS A 90 -3.67 2.19 -2.04
N ALA A 91 -3.15 2.61 -3.18
CA ALA A 91 -1.76 2.38 -3.61
C ALA A 91 -1.30 3.60 -4.43
N THR A 92 -0.53 4.50 -3.81
CA THR A 92 -0.27 5.83 -4.36
C THR A 92 1.11 6.37 -3.96
N ALA A 93 1.56 7.38 -4.71
CA ALA A 93 2.67 8.26 -4.34
C ALA A 93 2.23 9.72 -4.14
N ASN A 94 0.92 9.99 -4.26
CA ASN A 94 0.35 11.32 -3.99
C ASN A 94 0.34 11.61 -2.49
N PRO A 95 0.16 12.89 -2.09
CA PRO A 95 -0.30 13.21 -0.75
C PRO A 95 -1.57 12.42 -0.42
N VAL A 96 -1.58 11.74 0.73
CA VAL A 96 -2.66 10.84 1.14
C VAL A 96 -3.05 11.06 2.59
N SER A 97 -4.35 11.04 2.86
CA SER A 97 -4.90 11.05 4.22
C SER A 97 -5.77 9.82 4.45
N VAL A 98 -5.68 9.23 5.64
CA VAL A 98 -6.51 8.09 6.07
C VAL A 98 -7.60 8.59 7.00
N VAL A 99 -8.86 8.31 6.68
CA VAL A 99 -10.01 8.69 7.50
C VAL A 99 -10.29 7.56 8.49
N VAL A 100 -10.11 7.84 9.79
CA VAL A 100 -10.24 6.85 10.87
C VAL A 100 -11.36 7.25 11.82
N ALA A 101 -12.35 6.39 12.00
CA ALA A 101 -13.30 6.48 13.10
C ALA A 101 -12.73 5.79 14.35
N ARG A 102 -12.86 6.41 15.52
CA ARG A 102 -12.30 5.89 16.78
C ARG A 102 -13.38 5.70 17.85
N ASN A 103 -13.21 4.65 18.65
CA ASN A 103 -13.93 4.44 19.90
C ASN A 103 -12.95 3.90 20.98
N GLU A 104 -13.49 3.49 22.12
CA GLU A 104 -12.74 2.94 23.26
C GLU A 104 -11.95 1.65 22.97
N ARG A 105 -12.28 0.91 21.90
CA ARG A 105 -11.55 -0.30 21.48
C ARG A 105 -10.40 0.00 20.52
N GLY A 106 -10.51 1.05 19.69
CA GLY A 106 -9.51 1.40 18.70
C GLY A 106 -10.05 2.16 17.49
N GLY A 107 -9.26 2.19 16.41
CA GLY A 107 -9.60 2.81 15.13
C GLY A 107 -10.15 1.82 14.09
N GLY A 108 -11.03 2.32 13.23
CA GLY A 108 -11.46 1.68 12.00
C GLY A 108 -11.31 2.62 10.81
N ILE A 109 -10.70 2.15 9.72
CA ILE A 109 -10.52 2.93 8.50
C ILE A 109 -11.85 3.01 7.75
N LEU A 110 -12.36 4.23 7.54
CA LEU A 110 -13.55 4.49 6.74
C LEU A 110 -13.24 4.73 5.26
N GLY A 111 -12.03 5.20 4.95
CA GLY A 111 -11.61 5.49 3.59
C GLY A 111 -10.29 6.25 3.52
N VAL A 112 -9.94 6.67 2.31
CA VAL A 112 -8.73 7.43 2.00
C VAL A 112 -9.07 8.66 1.15
N ILE A 113 -8.27 9.71 1.30
CA ILE A 113 -8.25 10.86 0.39
C ILE A 113 -6.89 10.79 -0.32
N ASP A 114 -6.90 10.41 -1.59
CA ASP A 114 -5.71 10.20 -2.42
C ASP A 114 -5.59 11.32 -3.46
N GLY A 115 -4.64 12.23 -3.26
CA GLY A 115 -4.42 13.36 -4.15
C GLY A 115 -5.55 14.40 -4.10
N TYR A 116 -5.93 14.89 -5.28
CA TYR A 116 -6.77 16.08 -5.44
C TYR A 116 -7.96 15.81 -6.37
N ALA A 117 -9.00 16.64 -6.25
CA ALA A 117 -10.18 16.57 -7.10
C ALA A 117 -9.87 16.89 -8.58
N PRO A 118 -10.61 16.32 -9.55
CA PRO A 118 -10.42 16.62 -10.96
C PRO A 118 -10.76 18.09 -11.27
N LEU A 119 -9.98 18.70 -12.17
CA LEU A 119 -10.17 20.10 -12.60
C LEU A 119 -10.88 20.23 -13.96
N GLY A 120 -11.18 19.11 -14.63
CA GLY A 120 -11.81 19.10 -15.95
C GLY A 120 -11.76 17.73 -16.62
N VAL A 121 -12.12 17.68 -17.90
CA VAL A 121 -12.09 16.48 -18.74
C VAL A 121 -10.96 16.63 -19.78
N GLU A 122 -10.24 15.55 -20.07
CA GLU A 122 -9.16 15.58 -21.08
C GLU A 122 -9.69 15.91 -22.48
N ASP A 123 -8.96 16.75 -23.22
CA ASP A 123 -9.12 16.97 -24.66
C ASP A 123 -8.28 15.97 -25.47
N ASP A 124 -8.29 16.11 -26.81
CA ASP A 124 -7.57 15.21 -27.70
C ASP A 124 -6.03 15.34 -27.57
N GLU A 125 -5.52 16.53 -27.27
CA GLU A 125 -4.10 16.76 -27.05
C GLU A 125 -3.62 16.08 -25.76
N ALA A 126 -4.33 16.26 -24.65
CA ALA A 126 -4.06 15.59 -23.38
C ALA A 126 -4.15 14.06 -23.53
N ARG A 127 -5.12 13.57 -24.30
CA ARG A 127 -5.27 12.14 -24.61
C ARG A 127 -4.08 11.60 -25.39
N ALA A 128 -3.60 12.31 -26.41
CA ALA A 128 -2.42 11.94 -27.18
C ALA A 128 -1.19 11.89 -26.28
N LYS A 129 -0.96 12.95 -25.48
CA LYS A 129 0.17 13.06 -24.56
C LYS A 129 0.26 11.89 -23.58
N ARG A 130 -0.83 11.51 -22.91
CA ARG A 130 -0.79 10.36 -21.96
C ARG A 130 -0.58 9.02 -22.66
N ARG A 131 -1.05 8.87 -23.91
CA ARG A 131 -0.86 7.65 -24.71
C ARG A 131 0.60 7.53 -25.17
N ASP A 132 1.21 8.64 -25.57
CA ASP A 132 2.61 8.67 -25.97
C ASP A 132 3.55 8.43 -24.79
N PHE A 133 3.23 9.01 -23.64
CA PHE A 133 3.96 8.75 -22.40
C PHE A 133 4.05 7.25 -22.09
N LEU A 134 2.94 6.51 -22.13
CA LEU A 134 2.93 5.06 -21.84
C LEU A 134 3.79 4.23 -22.81
N ARG A 135 3.93 4.67 -24.07
CA ARG A 135 4.82 4.05 -25.05
C ARG A 135 6.28 4.42 -24.80
N MET A 136 6.54 5.68 -24.43
CA MET A 136 7.86 6.18 -24.07
C MET A 136 8.46 5.41 -22.89
N ILE A 137 7.66 5.13 -21.85
CA ILE A 137 8.09 4.35 -20.69
C ILE A 137 7.95 2.82 -20.87
N GLY A 138 7.61 2.36 -22.08
CA GLY A 138 7.63 0.94 -22.44
C GLY A 138 6.47 0.08 -21.94
N TYR A 139 5.44 0.66 -21.33
CA TYR A 139 4.28 -0.10 -20.84
C TYR A 139 3.23 -0.42 -21.93
N LYS A 140 3.33 0.22 -23.10
CA LYS A 140 2.48 -0.05 -24.27
C LYS A 140 3.30 -0.10 -25.55
N LEU A 141 2.87 -0.93 -26.50
CA LEU A 141 3.48 -1.06 -27.81
C LEU A 141 3.24 0.22 -28.63
N LYS A 142 4.20 0.52 -29.51
CA LYS A 142 4.10 1.65 -30.45
C LYS A 142 2.98 1.41 -31.45
#